data_AF-A0AB36TIE0-F1
#
_entry.id   AF-A0AB36TIE0-F1
#
_cell.length_a   1.000
_cell.length_b   1.000
_cell.length_c   1.000
_cell.angle_alpha   90.00
_cell.angle_beta   90.00
_cell.angle_gamma   90.00
#
_symmetry.space_group_name_H-M   'P 1'
#
loop_
_entity.id
_entity.type
_entity.pdbx_description
1 polymer ?
#
loop_
_entity_poly.entity_id
_entity_poly.type
_entity_poly.pdbx_seq_one_letter_code
_entity_poly.pdbx_strand_id
1 'polypeptide(L)'
;MDIKIDSLIPYDSLKTNIDHVFSVVDKNGKVVLLKDNKPVYIVLKYDENNLADTGIGMQEMPNFTLHEAMKIVLSEAENKTMHAAELADEIYRRRLYLKKDGSKAEYTQIRARCGHYPDMFEALPGNRIKLKD
;
A
#
# COMPACT_ATOMS: atom_id res chain seq x y z
N MET A 1 6.08 -29.06 0.85
CA MET A 1 6.16 -27.84 0.04
C MET A 1 6.77 -28.23 -1.28
N ASP A 2 5.97 -28.41 -2.33
CA ASP A 2 6.49 -28.69 -3.66
C ASP A 2 6.96 -27.40 -4.32
N ILE A 3 8.22 -27.37 -4.74
CA ILE A 3 8.83 -26.28 -5.49
C ILE A 3 9.20 -26.84 -6.86
N LYS A 4 8.60 -26.30 -7.92
CA LYS A 4 8.97 -26.69 -9.28
C LYS A 4 10.40 -26.22 -9.55
N ILE A 5 11.19 -27.02 -10.28
CA ILE A 5 12.58 -26.68 -10.62
C ILE A 5 12.67 -25.34 -11.37
N ASP A 6 11.67 -25.04 -12.21
CA ASP A 6 11.57 -23.77 -12.95
C ASP A 6 11.28 -22.54 -12.05
N SER A 7 11.03 -22.76 -10.76
CA SER A 7 10.81 -21.71 -9.75
C SER A 7 12.09 -21.37 -8.98
N LEU A 8 13.24 -21.98 -9.32
CA LEU A 8 14.55 -21.68 -8.74
C LEU A 8 15.26 -20.63 -9.59
N ILE A 9 15.48 -19.43 -9.03
CA ILE A 9 16.04 -18.29 -9.77
C ILE A 9 17.32 -17.80 -9.07
N PRO A 10 18.44 -17.57 -9.80
CA PRO A 10 19.61 -16.95 -9.21
C PRO A 10 19.30 -15.57 -8.60
N TYR A 11 19.82 -15.29 -7.40
CA TYR A 11 19.60 -14.01 -6.72
C TYR A 11 19.98 -12.81 -7.59
N ASP A 12 21.06 -12.91 -8.36
CA ASP A 12 21.52 -11.82 -9.23
C ASP A 12 20.58 -11.54 -10.40
N SER A 13 19.64 -12.43 -10.72
CA SER A 13 18.58 -12.17 -11.70
C SER A 13 17.67 -11.01 -11.29
N LEU A 14 17.56 -10.70 -10.00
CA LEU A 14 16.85 -9.50 -9.53
C LEU A 14 17.50 -8.20 -10.03
N LYS A 15 18.82 -8.19 -10.26
CA LYS A 15 19.56 -7.01 -10.71
C LYS A 15 19.62 -6.92 -12.23
N THR A 16 19.66 -8.07 -12.91
CA THR A 16 19.93 -8.14 -14.35
C THR A 16 18.67 -8.30 -15.18
N ASN A 17 17.62 -8.95 -14.66
CA ASN A 17 16.39 -9.20 -15.40
C ASN A 17 15.19 -9.40 -14.45
N ILE A 18 14.79 -8.31 -13.79
CA ILE A 18 13.70 -8.35 -12.81
C ILE A 18 12.35 -8.72 -13.44
N ASP A 19 12.11 -8.32 -14.69
CA ASP A 19 10.87 -8.63 -15.43
C ASP A 19 10.70 -10.14 -15.62
N HIS A 20 11.79 -10.84 -15.94
CA HIS A 20 11.76 -12.30 -16.02
C HIS A 20 11.42 -12.92 -14.66
N VAL A 21 12.02 -12.44 -13.57
CA VAL A 21 11.72 -12.94 -12.22
C VAL A 21 10.22 -12.82 -11.93
N PHE A 22 9.62 -11.67 -12.19
CA PHE A 22 8.19 -11.46 -11.97
C PHE A 22 7.32 -12.29 -12.91
N SER A 23 7.71 -12.50 -14.17
CA SER A 23 6.97 -13.39 -15.08
C SER A 23 6.88 -14.83 -14.58
N VAL A 24 7.96 -15.33 -13.94
CA VAL A 24 7.98 -16.67 -13.35
C VAL A 24 7.15 -16.71 -12.07
N VAL A 25 7.23 -15.66 -11.24
CA VAL A 25 6.37 -15.51 -10.05
C VAL A 25 4.89 -15.49 -10.45
N ASP A 26 4.53 -14.78 -11.51
CA ASP A 26 3.16 -14.73 -12.04
C ASP A 26 2.67 -16.10 -12.52
N LYS A 27 3.54 -16.86 -13.18
CA LYS A 27 3.23 -18.20 -13.69
C LYS A 27 3.11 -19.25 -12.57
N ASN A 28 3.97 -19.19 -11.56
CA ASN A 28 4.13 -20.24 -10.55
C ASN A 28 3.56 -19.87 -9.18
N GLY A 29 3.11 -18.63 -8.98
CA GLY A 29 2.66 -18.07 -7.70
C GLY A 29 3.80 -17.75 -6.72
N LYS A 30 4.93 -18.46 -6.82
CA LYS A 30 6.12 -18.28 -5.97
C LYS A 30 7.40 -18.70 -6.67
N VAL A 31 8.51 -18.12 -6.27
CA VAL A 31 9.87 -18.52 -6.68
C VAL A 31 10.81 -18.49 -5.48
N VAL A 32 11.86 -19.29 -5.54
CA VAL A 32 12.93 -19.33 -4.54
C VAL A 32 14.20 -18.76 -5.15
N LEU A 33 14.77 -17.76 -4.48
CA LEU A 33 16.01 -17.13 -4.90
C LEU A 33 17.20 -17.90 -4.34
N LEU A 34 18.13 -18.26 -5.23
CA LEU A 34 19.34 -18.99 -4.90
C LEU A 34 20.56 -18.05 -4.87
N LYS A 35 21.32 -18.10 -3.79
CA LYS A 35 22.65 -17.46 -3.68
C LYS A 35 23.64 -18.51 -3.21
N ASP A 36 24.77 -18.63 -3.89
CA ASP A 36 25.78 -19.67 -3.60
C ASP A 36 25.19 -21.10 -3.56
N ASN A 37 24.30 -21.40 -4.52
CA ASN A 37 23.55 -22.66 -4.62
C ASN A 37 22.64 -23.00 -3.43
N LYS A 38 22.30 -22.00 -2.60
CA LYS A 38 21.41 -22.17 -1.44
C LYS A 38 20.19 -21.25 -1.53
N PRO A 39 19.00 -21.72 -1.12
CA PRO A 39 17.83 -20.87 -1.00
C PRO A 39 18.06 -19.82 0.08
N VAL A 40 17.86 -18.55 -0.28
CA VAL A 40 18.07 -17.42 0.64
C VAL A 40 16.81 -16.58 0.81
N TYR A 41 15.95 -16.51 -0.21
CA TYR A 41 14.69 -15.77 -0.17
C TYR A 41 13.60 -16.49 -0.95
N ILE A 42 12.36 -16.13 -0.67
CA ILE A 42 11.19 -16.54 -1.45
C ILE A 42 10.51 -15.26 -1.92
N VAL A 43 10.16 -15.19 -3.20
CA VAL A 43 9.30 -14.14 -3.75
C VAL A 43 7.96 -14.77 -4.09
N LEU A 44 6.89 -14.17 -3.58
CA LEU A 44 5.51 -14.65 -3.70
C LEU A 44 4.70 -13.58 -4.41
N LYS A 45 3.80 -14.01 -5.31
CA LYS A 45 2.75 -13.13 -5.81
C LYS A 45 1.72 -12.94 -4.69
N TYR A 46 1.44 -11.69 -4.34
CA TYR A 46 0.34 -11.38 -3.44
C TYR A 46 -0.99 -11.56 -4.18
N ASP A 47 -1.87 -12.38 -3.62
CA ASP A 47 -3.23 -12.60 -4.09
C ASP A 47 -4.15 -12.72 -2.87
N GLU A 48 -5.05 -11.74 -2.71
CA GLU A 48 -5.98 -11.64 -1.58
C GLU A 48 -6.86 -12.89 -1.45
N ASN A 49 -7.18 -13.54 -2.58
CA ASN A 49 -8.04 -14.72 -2.59
C ASN A 49 -7.30 -16.00 -2.19
N ASN A 50 -5.96 -15.98 -2.18
CA ASN A 50 -5.10 -17.14 -1.91
C ASN A 50 -4.20 -16.94 -0.66
N LEU A 51 -4.50 -15.95 0.18
CA LEU A 51 -3.77 -15.65 1.42
C LEU A 51 -3.69 -16.86 2.36
N ALA A 52 -4.76 -17.66 2.43
CA ALA A 52 -4.85 -18.83 3.32
C ALA A 52 -3.73 -19.87 3.08
N ASP A 53 -3.27 -20.03 1.83
CA ASP A 53 -2.25 -21.03 1.46
C ASP A 53 -0.81 -20.58 1.76
N THR A 54 -0.60 -19.29 2.03
CA THR A 54 0.75 -18.74 2.23
C THR A 54 1.18 -18.72 3.70
N GLY A 55 0.25 -18.93 4.65
CA GLY A 55 0.51 -18.79 6.09
C GLY A 55 0.87 -17.35 6.51
N ILE A 56 0.74 -16.38 5.60
CA ILE A 56 0.97 -14.96 5.86
C ILE A 56 -0.36 -14.36 6.31
N GLY A 57 -0.51 -14.16 7.62
CA GLY A 57 -1.65 -13.46 8.21
C GLY A 57 -1.59 -11.96 7.95
N MET A 58 -1.75 -11.54 6.69
CA MET A 58 -1.93 -10.13 6.35
C MET A 58 -3.42 -9.78 6.44
N GLN A 59 -3.73 -8.74 7.22
CA GLN A 59 -5.05 -8.10 7.18
C GLN A 59 -5.24 -7.50 5.78
N GLU A 60 -6.44 -7.63 5.21
CA GLU A 60 -6.82 -6.98 3.95
C GLU A 60 -6.35 -5.52 3.98
N MET A 61 -5.53 -5.14 2.99
CA MET A 61 -5.11 -3.75 2.86
C MET A 61 -6.17 -3.05 2.02
N PRO A 62 -7.02 -2.20 2.59
CA PRO A 62 -8.06 -1.56 1.83
C PRO A 62 -7.43 -0.62 0.78
N ASN A 63 -7.84 -0.77 -0.47
CA ASN A 63 -7.38 0.04 -1.59
C ASN A 63 -8.16 1.37 -1.67
N PHE A 64 -8.15 2.16 -0.59
CA PHE A 64 -8.81 3.47 -0.61
C PHE A 64 -7.98 4.46 -1.43
N THR A 65 -8.68 5.38 -2.08
CA THR A 65 -8.07 6.59 -2.59
C THR A 65 -7.78 7.57 -1.45
N LEU A 66 -6.94 8.58 -1.71
CA LEU A 66 -6.59 9.57 -0.68
C LEU A 66 -7.81 10.28 -0.07
N HIS A 67 -8.84 10.60 -0.87
CA HIS A 67 -10.01 11.32 -0.37
C HIS A 67 -10.96 10.40 0.42
N GLU A 68 -11.07 9.13 0.06
CA GLU A 68 -11.80 8.14 0.86
C GLU A 68 -11.12 7.94 2.22
N ALA A 69 -9.79 7.81 2.24
CA ALA A 69 -9.03 7.73 3.47
C ALA A 69 -9.20 8.99 4.35
N MET A 70 -9.21 10.18 3.74
CA MET A 70 -9.51 11.43 4.46
C MET A 70 -10.91 11.41 5.08
N LYS A 71 -11.92 10.94 4.33
CA LYS A 71 -13.30 10.86 4.82
C LYS A 71 -13.41 9.94 6.03
N ILE A 72 -12.76 8.77 6.00
CA ILE A 72 -12.75 7.81 7.12
C ILE A 72 -12.15 8.49 8.36
N VAL A 73 -10.92 9.00 8.27
CA VAL A 73 -10.24 9.60 9.42
C VAL A 73 -10.99 10.81 9.96
N LEU A 74 -11.51 11.68 9.10
CA LEU A 74 -12.27 12.84 9.55
C LEU A 74 -13.62 12.43 10.15
N SER A 75 -14.30 11.40 9.64
CA SER A 75 -15.58 10.96 10.21
C SER A 75 -15.46 10.44 11.65
N GLU A 76 -14.29 9.92 12.00
CA GLU A 76 -13.96 9.41 13.34
C GLU A 76 -13.33 10.49 14.25
N ALA A 77 -12.92 11.62 13.68
CA ALA A 77 -12.29 12.71 14.42
C ALA A 77 -13.31 13.57 15.18
N GLU A 78 -12.89 14.14 16.30
CA GLU A 78 -13.70 15.11 17.03
C GLU A 78 -14.07 16.30 16.14
N ASN A 79 -15.35 16.69 16.16
CA ASN A 79 -15.91 17.75 15.30
C ASN A 79 -15.68 17.55 13.79
N LYS A 80 -15.39 16.31 13.39
CA LYS A 80 -15.03 15.94 12.02
C LYS A 80 -13.94 16.80 11.40
N THR A 81 -13.00 17.27 12.23
CA THR A 81 -12.01 18.27 11.84
C THR A 81 -10.63 17.87 12.33
N MET A 82 -9.61 17.97 11.47
CA MET A 82 -8.23 17.64 11.80
C MET A 82 -7.24 18.58 11.11
N HIS A 83 -6.06 18.80 11.67
CA HIS A 83 -5.00 19.52 10.96
C HIS A 83 -4.51 18.69 9.76
N ALA A 84 -4.20 19.31 8.63
CA ALA A 84 -3.85 18.62 7.39
C ALA A 84 -2.62 17.70 7.53
N ALA A 85 -1.63 18.10 8.33
CA ALA A 85 -0.46 17.27 8.61
C ALA A 85 -0.82 16.05 9.49
N GLU A 86 -1.62 16.26 10.54
CA GLU A 86 -2.10 15.18 11.42
C GLU A 86 -2.97 14.19 10.64
N LEU A 87 -3.80 14.69 9.73
CA LEU A 87 -4.62 13.87 8.84
C LEU A 87 -3.76 12.99 7.93
N ALA A 88 -2.69 13.55 7.34
CA ALA A 88 -1.74 12.77 6.56
C ALA A 88 -1.03 11.70 7.40
N ASP A 89 -0.62 12.04 8.62
CA ASP A 89 0.03 11.12 9.55
C ASP A 89 -0.89 9.98 9.94
N GLU A 90 -2.15 10.28 10.27
CA GLU A 90 -3.12 9.29 10.71
C GLU A 90 -3.53 8.33 9.58
N ILE A 91 -3.73 8.85 8.37
CA ILE A 91 -3.96 8.03 7.16
C ILE A 91 -2.81 7.05 6.94
N TYR A 92 -1.57 7.52 7.05
CA TYR A 92 -0.38 6.70 6.83
C TYR A 92 -0.17 5.68 7.95
N ARG A 93 -0.38 6.09 9.21
CA ARG A 93 -0.26 5.24 10.40
C ARG A 93 -1.23 4.06 10.33
N ARG A 94 -2.46 4.30 9.89
CA ARG A 94 -3.50 3.28 9.71
C ARG A 94 -3.40 2.50 8.39
N ARG A 95 -2.44 2.83 7.52
CA ARG A 95 -2.29 2.23 6.18
C ARG A 95 -3.56 2.33 5.32
N LEU A 96 -4.36 3.38 5.52
CA LEU A 96 -5.56 3.61 4.73
C LEU A 96 -5.24 4.08 3.31
N TYR A 97 -4.11 4.74 3.11
CA TYR A 97 -3.62 5.13 1.79
C TYR A 97 -2.10 5.26 1.81
N LEU A 98 -1.46 4.78 0.74
CA LEU A 98 -0.04 4.99 0.44
C LEU A 98 0.09 5.55 -0.99
N LYS A 99 1.10 6.39 -1.22
CA LYS A 99 1.46 6.78 -2.59
C LYS A 99 1.99 5.56 -3.36
N LYS A 100 2.14 5.70 -4.68
CA LYS A 100 2.70 4.64 -5.54
C LYS A 100 4.09 4.16 -5.11
N ASP A 101 4.88 5.04 -4.50
CA ASP A 101 6.20 4.74 -3.95
C ASP A 101 6.16 4.16 -2.52
N GLY A 102 4.97 3.94 -1.96
CA GLY A 102 4.76 3.46 -0.59
C GLY A 102 4.88 4.53 0.50
N SER A 103 5.18 5.78 0.15
CA SER A 103 5.39 6.85 1.14
C SER A 103 4.11 7.62 1.50
N LYS A 104 4.19 8.41 2.57
CA LYS A 104 3.11 9.24 3.09
C LYS A 104 2.69 10.33 2.10
N ALA A 105 1.41 10.67 2.07
CA ALA A 105 0.91 11.83 1.34
C ALA A 105 1.35 13.14 2.03
N GLU A 106 1.76 14.13 1.24
CA GLU A 106 2.12 15.44 1.79
C GLU A 106 0.88 16.24 2.21
N TYR A 107 1.00 17.09 3.22
CA TYR A 107 -0.13 17.92 3.68
C TYR A 107 -0.70 18.81 2.55
N THR A 108 0.13 19.22 1.60
CA THR A 108 -0.27 19.97 0.41
C THR A 108 -1.20 19.17 -0.49
N GLN A 109 -0.97 17.85 -0.60
CA GLN A 109 -1.84 16.94 -1.36
C GLN A 109 -3.18 16.76 -0.65
N ILE A 110 -3.20 16.68 0.68
CA ILE A 110 -4.44 16.67 1.47
C ILE A 110 -5.23 17.96 1.21
N ARG A 111 -4.59 19.13 1.27
CA ARG A 111 -5.24 20.42 0.97
C ARG A 111 -5.74 20.52 -0.47
N ALA A 112 -4.98 20.00 -1.42
CA ALA A 112 -5.41 19.98 -2.82
C ALA A 112 -6.73 19.20 -2.99
N ARG A 113 -6.96 18.14 -2.22
CA ARG A 113 -8.22 17.39 -2.25
C ARG A 113 -9.42 18.22 -1.82
N CYS A 114 -9.27 19.16 -0.89
CA CYS A 114 -10.37 20.07 -0.53
C CYS A 114 -10.85 20.93 -1.71
N GLY A 115 -9.95 21.33 -2.61
CA GLY A 115 -10.32 22.06 -3.82
C GLY A 115 -10.98 21.19 -4.90
N HIS A 116 -10.59 19.91 -4.97
CA HIS A 116 -11.16 18.96 -5.95
C HIS A 116 -12.49 18.36 -5.49
N TYR A 117 -12.73 18.31 -4.18
CA TYR A 117 -13.93 17.75 -3.57
C TYR A 117 -14.57 18.75 -2.59
N PRO A 118 -15.02 19.92 -3.09
CA PRO A 118 -15.57 20.98 -2.25
C PRO A 118 -16.88 20.59 -1.56
N ASP A 119 -17.60 19.60 -2.10
CA ASP A 119 -18.83 19.07 -1.50
C ASP A 119 -18.56 18.13 -0.32
N MET A 120 -17.35 17.55 -0.25
CA MET A 120 -16.97 16.64 0.84
C MET A 120 -16.12 17.32 1.91
N PHE A 121 -15.26 18.27 1.54
CA PHE A 121 -14.31 18.85 2.47
C PHE A 121 -14.38 20.38 2.47
N GLU A 122 -14.13 20.94 3.65
CA GLU A 122 -13.95 22.36 3.87
C GLU A 122 -12.53 22.62 4.39
N ALA A 123 -11.82 23.54 3.75
CA ALA A 123 -10.49 23.96 4.21
C ALA A 123 -10.62 25.21 5.09
N LEU A 124 -10.29 25.06 6.37
CA LEU A 124 -10.39 26.11 7.38
C LEU A 124 -9.04 26.84 7.57
N PRO A 125 -9.05 28.04 8.20
CA PRO A 125 -7.83 28.71 8.64
C PRO A 125 -6.97 27.82 9.54
N GLY A 126 -5.65 28.06 9.54
CA GLY A 126 -4.71 27.28 10.36
C GLY A 126 -4.50 25.84 9.86
N ASN A 127 -4.60 25.60 8.55
CA ASN A 127 -4.38 24.28 7.92
C ASN A 127 -5.30 23.17 8.45
N ARG A 128 -6.50 23.50 8.93
CA ARG A 128 -7.49 22.52 9.35
C ARG A 128 -8.40 22.13 8.20
N ILE A 129 -8.83 20.87 8.20
CA ILE A 129 -9.74 20.31 7.21
C ILE A 129 -10.92 19.72 7.96
N LYS A 130 -12.13 20.05 7.50
CA LYS A 130 -13.39 19.57 8.05
C LYS A 130 -14.13 18.74 7.01
N LEU A 131 -14.72 17.62 7.42
CA LEU A 131 -15.65 16.85 6.61
C LEU A 131 -17.02 17.51 6.64
N LYS A 132 -17.60 17.71 5.45
CA LYS A 132 -18.98 18.18 5.28
C LYS A 132 -19.93 16.99 5.36
N ASP A 133 -21.10 17.24 5.92
CA ASP A 133 -22.23 16.32 5.93
C ASP A 133 -23.20 16.64 4.80
#